data_AF-A0A7J7RAH6-F1
#
_entry.id   AF-A0A7J7RAH6-F1
#
_cell.length_a   1.000
_cell.length_b   1.000
_cell.length_c   1.000
_cell.angle_alpha   90.00
_cell.angle_beta   90.00
_cell.angle_gamma   90.00
#
_symmetry.space_group_name_H-M   'P 1'
#
loop_
_entity.id
_entity.type
_entity.pdbx_description
1 polymer ?
#
loop_
_entity_poly.entity_id
_entity_poly.type
_entity_poly.pdbx_seq_one_letter_code
_entity_poly.pdbx_strand_id
1 'polypeptide(L)'
;MERDTAAAEEPAVPGRRLRRREGRTRTVRSNLQPPPGAEDPAAKGARHLADNRLKTTKYTALSFLPKNLFEQFHRLANVYFVFIALLNFVPAVNAFQPGLALAPVLFILAVTAFKDLWEDYSRHRSDHEINHLGCLVFSREEKRYVTRFWKEIRVGDFVRLRCNEIIPADILLLSSSDPDGLCHIETANLDGETNLKRRQVVRGFSELVSEFNPLTFTSVIECERPNNDLTRFRGCIKHEDGEKVGLHKENMLLRGCTVRNTEAVVGIVIYAGHETKALLNNSGPRYKRSRLERQMNCDVLWCVLLLVCMSLFSAVGHGLWVQRYQEKKALFDVPEPDGSSLSPVTAAVYSFLTMIIVLQVTVPSPPCFTVLMGT
;
A
#
# COMPACT_ATOMS: atom_id res chain seq x y z
N MET A 1 -5.29 -46.34 41.60
CA MET A 1 -6.63 -46.21 40.99
C MET A 1 -7.08 -44.79 41.22
N GLU A 2 -6.86 -43.96 40.20
CA GLU A 2 -7.20 -42.54 40.17
C GLU A 2 -8.71 -42.32 40.37
N ARG A 3 -9.06 -41.28 41.12
CA ARG A 3 -10.42 -40.77 41.25
C ARG A 3 -10.55 -39.52 40.38
N ASP A 4 -11.51 -39.55 39.47
CA ASP A 4 -11.98 -38.42 38.69
C ASP A 4 -12.48 -37.28 39.60
N THR A 5 -11.90 -36.09 39.45
CA THR A 5 -12.49 -34.85 39.94
C THR A 5 -13.23 -34.16 38.80
N ALA A 6 -14.56 -34.28 38.82
CA ALA A 6 -15.46 -33.45 38.03
C ALA A 6 -15.30 -31.98 38.46
N ALA A 7 -14.74 -31.15 37.58
CA ALA A 7 -14.75 -29.71 37.74
C ALA A 7 -16.10 -29.15 37.27
N ALA A 8 -16.85 -28.58 38.21
CA ALA A 8 -18.12 -27.93 37.97
C ALA A 8 -17.95 -26.71 37.04
N GLU A 9 -18.77 -26.64 35.99
CA GLU A 9 -18.85 -25.50 35.08
C GLU A 9 -19.70 -24.40 35.74
N GLU A 10 -19.07 -23.29 36.16
CA GLU A 10 -19.79 -22.11 36.68
C GLU A 10 -20.60 -21.42 35.57
N PRO A 11 -21.84 -20.97 35.85
CA PRO A 11 -22.64 -20.26 34.86
C PRO A 11 -22.09 -18.86 34.62
N ALA A 12 -21.67 -18.59 33.39
CA ALA A 12 -21.10 -17.29 33.00
C ALA A 12 -22.11 -16.14 33.11
N VAL A 13 -21.78 -15.14 33.93
CA VAL A 13 -22.54 -13.90 34.18
C VAL A 13 -22.92 -13.17 32.86
N PRO A 14 -24.22 -12.86 32.62
CA PRO A 14 -24.72 -12.31 31.36
C PRO A 14 -24.06 -10.99 30.91
N GLY A 15 -23.62 -10.16 31.87
CA GLY A 15 -23.07 -8.83 31.61
C GLY A 15 -21.66 -8.81 30.99
N ARG A 16 -20.83 -9.84 31.21
CA ARG A 16 -19.44 -9.86 30.70
C ARG A 16 -19.37 -10.18 29.20
N ARG A 17 -20.34 -10.94 28.66
CA ARG A 17 -20.46 -11.22 27.21
C ARG A 17 -20.94 -10.00 26.42
N LEU A 18 -21.85 -9.18 26.98
CA LEU A 18 -22.33 -7.96 26.33
C LEU A 18 -21.22 -6.92 26.17
N ARG A 19 -20.48 -6.63 27.24
CA ARG A 19 -19.37 -5.64 27.21
C ARG A 19 -18.23 -6.00 26.27
N ARG A 20 -17.96 -7.30 26.05
CA ARG A 20 -16.94 -7.78 25.08
C ARG A 20 -17.45 -7.76 23.64
N ARG A 21 -18.77 -7.77 23.41
CA ARG A 21 -19.43 -7.64 22.10
C ARG A 21 -19.49 -6.20 21.61
N GLU A 22 -19.69 -5.23 22.51
CA GLU A 22 -19.71 -3.78 22.18
C GLU A 22 -18.41 -3.31 21.50
N GLY A 23 -17.28 -3.96 21.76
CA GLY A 23 -16.00 -3.69 21.07
C GLY A 23 -15.82 -4.36 19.69
N ARG A 24 -16.78 -5.17 19.21
CA ARG A 24 -16.62 -6.01 17.99
C ARG A 24 -17.62 -5.69 16.87
N THR A 25 -18.65 -4.92 17.15
CA THR A 25 -19.72 -4.62 16.20
C THR A 25 -19.73 -3.15 15.80
N ARG A 26 -20.25 -2.86 14.62
CA ARG A 26 -20.50 -1.54 14.04
C ARG A 26 -22.00 -1.38 13.88
N THR A 27 -22.50 -0.19 14.17
CA THR A 27 -23.89 0.18 13.93
C THR A 27 -23.95 1.15 12.76
N VAL A 28 -24.82 0.88 11.79
CA VAL A 28 -25.09 1.73 10.62
C VAL A 28 -26.55 2.13 10.65
N ARG A 29 -26.81 3.43 10.46
CA ARG A 29 -28.16 4.01 10.35
C ARG A 29 -28.28 4.75 9.02
N SER A 30 -29.51 4.96 8.59
CA SER A 30 -29.83 5.79 7.42
C SER A 30 -29.41 7.24 7.66
N ASN A 31 -28.70 7.85 6.71
CA ASN A 31 -28.37 9.28 6.74
C ASN A 31 -29.58 10.18 6.45
N LEU A 32 -30.74 9.60 6.09
CA LEU A 32 -31.97 10.34 5.82
C LEU A 32 -32.74 10.70 7.11
N GLN A 33 -32.45 10.01 8.22
CA GLN A 33 -33.04 10.31 9.53
C GLN A 33 -32.32 11.51 10.19
N PRO A 34 -33.03 12.30 11.00
CA PRO A 34 -32.38 13.34 11.81
C PRO A 34 -31.32 12.71 12.74
N PRO A 35 -30.21 13.43 13.02
CA PRO A 35 -29.14 12.91 13.86
C PRO A 35 -29.68 12.52 15.24
N PRO A 36 -29.23 11.39 15.83
CA PRO A 36 -29.69 10.96 17.13
C PRO A 36 -29.36 12.01 18.20
N GLY A 37 -30.21 12.13 19.23
CA GLY A 37 -29.98 13.01 20.37
C GLY A 37 -28.63 12.72 21.06
N ALA A 38 -28.04 13.73 21.69
CA ALA A 38 -26.68 13.71 22.24
C ALA A 38 -26.41 12.60 23.30
N GLU A 39 -27.45 11.93 23.81
CA GLU A 39 -27.35 10.86 24.81
C GLU A 39 -27.33 9.44 24.23
N ASP A 40 -27.51 9.26 22.92
CA ASP A 40 -27.56 7.95 22.28
C ASP A 40 -26.13 7.34 22.20
N PRO A 41 -25.85 6.12 22.70
CA PRO A 41 -24.52 5.48 22.60
C PRO A 41 -23.98 5.38 21.16
N ALA A 42 -24.86 5.43 20.16
CA ALA A 42 -24.52 5.52 18.74
C ALA A 42 -23.88 6.87 18.32
N ALA A 43 -24.20 7.98 19.01
CA ALA A 43 -23.59 9.30 18.74
C ALA A 43 -22.09 9.33 19.10
N LYS A 44 -21.67 8.51 20.07
CA LYS A 44 -20.24 8.31 20.40
C LYS A 44 -19.51 7.43 19.38
N GLY A 45 -20.24 6.55 18.68
CA GLY A 45 -19.74 5.67 17.60
C GLY A 45 -19.72 6.31 16.20
N ALA A 46 -20.40 7.45 16.00
CA ALA A 46 -20.30 8.29 14.81
C ALA A 46 -18.91 8.95 14.63
N ARG A 47 -17.97 8.68 15.55
CA ARG A 47 -16.58 9.09 15.44
C ARG A 47 -15.93 8.40 14.24
N HIS A 48 -15.82 9.17 13.15
CA HIS A 48 -14.88 8.98 12.04
C HIS A 48 -15.16 7.76 11.13
N LEU A 49 -16.40 7.61 10.65
CA LEU A 49 -16.69 6.71 9.53
C LEU A 49 -15.83 7.11 8.32
N ALA A 50 -15.27 6.13 7.62
CA ALA A 50 -14.35 6.39 6.51
C ALA A 50 -15.02 7.08 5.32
N ASP A 51 -14.31 8.02 4.72
CA ASP A 51 -14.63 8.61 3.42
C ASP A 51 -14.47 7.56 2.30
N ASN A 52 -15.32 7.59 1.27
CA ASN A 52 -15.26 6.63 0.16
C ASN A 52 -14.15 6.93 -0.87
N ARG A 53 -13.41 8.03 -0.65
CA ARG A 53 -12.27 8.42 -1.49
C ARG A 53 -11.21 7.32 -1.55
N LEU A 54 -10.88 6.90 -2.77
CA LEU A 54 -9.77 6.02 -3.07
C LEU A 54 -8.45 6.82 -3.10
N LYS A 55 -7.44 6.34 -2.37
CA LYS A 55 -6.06 6.85 -2.48
C LYS A 55 -5.09 5.68 -2.52
N THR A 56 -4.47 5.47 -3.68
CA THR A 56 -3.43 4.47 -3.94
C THR A 56 -2.06 5.11 -4.19
N THR A 57 -1.94 6.43 -4.14
CA THR A 57 -0.64 7.11 -4.24
C THR A 57 0.23 6.86 -3.01
N LYS A 58 1.52 6.62 -3.25
CA LYS A 58 2.52 6.35 -2.21
C LYS A 58 3.13 7.64 -1.68
N TYR A 59 3.30 8.63 -2.56
CA TYR A 59 3.94 9.88 -2.22
C TYR A 59 2.93 11.02 -2.12
N THR A 60 3.28 12.03 -1.34
CA THR A 60 2.69 13.37 -1.39
C THR A 60 3.75 14.29 -1.99
N ALA A 61 3.36 15.41 -2.63
CA ALA A 61 4.29 16.32 -3.30
C ALA A 61 5.54 16.67 -2.44
N LEU A 62 5.33 16.96 -1.16
CA LEU A 62 6.40 17.27 -0.20
C LEU A 62 7.16 16.04 0.33
N SER A 63 6.51 14.87 0.37
CA SER A 63 7.13 13.64 0.88
C SER A 63 7.83 12.82 -0.19
N PHE A 64 7.73 13.22 -1.46
CA PHE A 64 8.26 12.46 -2.59
C PHE A 64 9.78 12.34 -2.49
N LEU A 65 10.49 13.48 -2.49
CA LEU A 65 11.95 13.50 -2.49
C LEU A 65 12.58 12.75 -1.30
N PRO A 66 12.23 13.03 -0.02
CA PRO A 66 12.87 12.35 1.10
C PRO A 66 12.56 10.85 1.14
N LYS A 67 11.33 10.42 0.84
CA LYS A 67 10.98 9.00 0.83
C LYS A 67 11.60 8.27 -0.36
N ASN A 68 11.57 8.88 -1.55
CA ASN A 68 12.14 8.29 -2.75
C ASN A 68 13.65 8.12 -2.60
N LEU A 69 14.38 9.14 -2.12
CA LEU A 69 15.81 9.02 -1.83
C LEU A 69 16.09 7.96 -0.77
N PHE A 70 15.33 7.93 0.33
CA PHE A 70 15.49 6.90 1.36
C PHE A 70 15.34 5.48 0.79
N GLU A 71 14.36 5.27 -0.09
CA GLU A 71 14.15 3.98 -0.76
C GLU A 71 15.28 3.64 -1.73
N GLN A 72 15.78 4.62 -2.49
CA GLN A 72 16.93 4.44 -3.35
C GLN A 72 18.19 4.10 -2.55
N PHE A 73 18.42 4.74 -1.39
CA PHE A 73 19.59 4.47 -0.53
C PHE A 73 19.52 3.18 0.26
N HIS A 74 18.34 2.56 0.40
CA HIS A 74 18.27 1.21 0.95
C HIS A 74 18.88 0.16 -0.01
N ARG A 75 19.19 0.52 -1.26
CA ARG A 75 19.96 -0.33 -2.18
C ARG A 75 21.46 -0.13 -1.92
N LEU A 76 22.15 -1.20 -1.53
CA LEU A 76 23.58 -1.17 -1.20
C LEU A 76 24.43 -0.66 -2.37
N ALA A 77 24.03 -0.98 -3.60
CA ALA A 77 24.69 -0.47 -4.81
C ALA A 77 24.71 1.06 -4.85
N ASN A 78 23.58 1.72 -4.56
CA ASN A 78 23.50 3.18 -4.59
C ASN A 78 24.37 3.81 -3.49
N VAL A 79 24.45 3.18 -2.32
CA VAL A 79 25.35 3.59 -1.23
C VAL A 79 26.81 3.49 -1.67
N TYR A 80 27.19 2.39 -2.32
CA TYR A 80 28.54 2.19 -2.86
C TYR A 80 28.92 3.28 -3.88
N PHE A 81 28.07 3.54 -4.88
CA PHE A 81 28.38 4.55 -5.91
C PHE A 81 28.48 5.97 -5.34
N VAL A 82 27.63 6.32 -4.37
CA VAL A 82 27.76 7.60 -3.67
C VAL A 82 29.04 7.66 -2.83
N PHE A 83 29.41 6.57 -2.16
CA PHE A 83 30.66 6.50 -1.40
C PHE A 83 31.90 6.73 -2.29
N ILE A 84 31.97 6.07 -3.46
CA ILE A 84 33.07 6.27 -4.41
C ILE A 84 33.07 7.69 -4.99
N ALA A 85 31.89 8.25 -5.30
CA ALA A 85 31.79 9.63 -5.74
C ALA A 85 32.32 10.62 -4.68
N LEU A 86 31.97 10.42 -3.41
CA LEU A 86 32.47 11.24 -2.29
C LEU A 86 33.99 11.07 -2.07
N LEU A 87 34.54 9.87 -2.26
CA LEU A 87 35.99 9.66 -2.18
C LEU A 87 36.76 10.45 -3.25
N ASN A 88 36.21 10.62 -4.46
CA ASN A 88 36.84 11.45 -5.50
C ASN A 88 36.88 12.95 -5.14
N PHE A 89 36.04 13.43 -4.20
CA PHE A 89 36.13 14.82 -3.73
C PHE A 89 37.34 15.07 -2.81
N VAL A 90 38.00 14.03 -2.31
CA VAL A 90 39.18 14.16 -1.46
C VAL A 90 40.42 14.41 -2.33
N PRO A 91 41.03 15.61 -2.30
CA PRO A 91 42.11 15.97 -3.23
C PRO A 91 43.34 15.05 -3.15
N ALA A 92 43.62 14.49 -1.98
CA ALA A 92 44.78 13.63 -1.73
C ALA A 92 44.70 12.25 -2.42
N VAL A 93 43.50 11.80 -2.80
CA VAL A 93 43.26 10.48 -3.42
C VAL A 93 42.50 10.62 -4.74
N ASN A 94 42.40 11.84 -5.25
CA ASN A 94 41.59 12.12 -6.42
C ASN A 94 42.25 11.55 -7.70
N ALA A 95 41.57 10.63 -8.39
CA ALA A 95 42.06 10.04 -9.63
C ALA A 95 41.39 10.63 -10.88
N PHE A 96 40.15 11.13 -10.77
CA PHE A 96 39.35 11.67 -11.88
C PHE A 96 38.81 13.06 -11.53
N GLN A 97 38.31 13.84 -12.50
CA GLN A 97 37.64 15.09 -12.12
C GLN A 97 36.37 14.79 -11.28
N PRO A 98 36.18 15.40 -10.09
CA PRO A 98 35.08 15.05 -9.19
C PRO A 98 33.68 15.21 -9.82
N GLY A 99 33.52 16.21 -10.70
CA GLY A 99 32.27 16.43 -11.44
C GLY A 99 31.92 15.28 -12.39
N LEU A 100 32.93 14.67 -13.05
CA LEU A 100 32.76 13.52 -13.94
C LEU A 100 32.39 12.25 -13.17
N ALA A 101 32.94 12.06 -11.96
CA ALA A 101 32.61 10.92 -11.09
C ALA A 101 31.18 11.02 -10.51
N LEU A 102 30.72 12.23 -10.20
CA LEU A 102 29.39 12.46 -9.62
C LEU A 102 28.26 12.39 -10.66
N ALA A 103 28.53 12.83 -11.90
CA ALA A 103 27.55 12.87 -12.98
C ALA A 103 26.75 11.57 -13.20
N PRO A 104 27.36 10.37 -13.34
CA PRO A 104 26.61 9.13 -13.55
C PRO A 104 25.74 8.75 -12.36
N VAL A 105 26.18 9.03 -11.13
CA VAL A 105 25.41 8.74 -9.92
C VAL A 105 24.16 9.61 -9.87
N LEU A 106 24.31 10.92 -10.07
CA LEU A 106 23.18 11.84 -10.11
C LEU A 106 22.22 11.50 -11.25
N PHE A 107 22.73 11.12 -12.42
CA PHE A 107 21.89 10.69 -13.54
C PHE A 107 21.03 9.48 -13.19
N ILE A 108 21.61 8.44 -12.60
CA ILE A 108 20.87 7.22 -12.20
C ILE A 108 19.80 7.54 -11.15
N LEU A 109 20.16 8.33 -10.13
CA LEU A 109 19.22 8.73 -9.08
C LEU A 109 18.06 9.56 -9.66
N ALA A 110 18.36 10.46 -10.61
CA ALA A 110 17.38 11.31 -11.27
C ALA A 110 16.43 10.53 -12.18
N VAL A 111 16.96 9.62 -13.02
CA VAL A 111 16.14 8.76 -13.90
C VAL A 111 15.22 7.86 -13.07
N THR A 112 15.72 7.29 -11.98
CA THR A 112 14.93 6.45 -11.07
C THR A 112 13.82 7.26 -10.40
N ALA A 113 14.16 8.45 -9.89
CA ALA A 113 13.18 9.36 -9.29
C ALA A 113 12.12 9.78 -10.30
N PHE A 114 12.50 10.14 -11.53
CA PHE A 114 11.56 10.52 -12.57
C PHE A 114 10.60 9.37 -12.93
N LYS A 115 11.12 8.16 -13.07
CA LYS A 115 10.30 6.96 -13.29
C LYS A 115 9.28 6.77 -12.16
N ASP A 116 9.74 6.79 -10.91
CA ASP A 116 8.87 6.58 -9.74
C ASP A 116 7.82 7.68 -9.62
N LEU A 117 8.17 8.93 -9.97
CA LEU A 117 7.24 10.06 -10.01
C LEU A 117 6.18 9.87 -11.09
N TRP A 118 6.57 9.44 -12.29
CA TRP A 118 5.64 9.17 -13.38
C TRP A 118 4.67 8.05 -13.03
N GLU A 119 5.15 6.96 -12.42
CA GLU A 119 4.31 5.86 -11.94
C GLU A 119 3.31 6.32 -10.88
N ASP A 120 3.74 7.12 -9.89
CA ASP A 120 2.84 7.64 -8.84
C ASP A 120 1.84 8.67 -9.41
N TYR A 121 2.23 9.47 -10.39
CA TYR A 121 1.33 10.38 -11.11
C TYR A 121 0.26 9.63 -11.92
N SER A 122 0.65 8.55 -12.61
CA SER A 122 -0.30 7.68 -13.31
C SER A 122 -1.34 7.10 -12.34
N ARG A 123 -0.92 6.66 -11.14
CA ARG A 123 -1.84 6.21 -10.08
C ARG A 123 -2.74 7.34 -9.59
N HIS A 124 -2.19 8.54 -9.39
CA HIS A 124 -2.98 9.69 -8.99
C HIS A 124 -4.10 10.02 -9.99
N ARG A 125 -3.78 9.98 -11.29
CA ARG A 125 -4.76 10.18 -12.36
C ARG A 125 -5.85 9.11 -12.34
N SER A 126 -5.46 7.83 -12.20
CA SER A 126 -6.43 6.72 -12.10
C SER A 126 -7.33 6.86 -10.86
N ASP A 127 -6.76 7.18 -9.69
CA ASP A 127 -7.52 7.47 -8.48
C ASP A 127 -8.49 8.64 -8.70
N HIS A 128 -8.05 9.70 -9.39
CA HIS A 128 -8.88 10.85 -9.70
C HIS A 128 -10.07 10.46 -10.59
N GLU A 129 -9.85 9.68 -11.64
CA GLU A 129 -10.89 9.18 -12.54
C GLU A 129 -11.92 8.33 -11.77
N ILE A 130 -11.47 7.37 -10.95
CA ILE A 130 -12.37 6.51 -10.13
C ILE A 130 -13.17 7.33 -9.13
N ASN A 131 -12.54 8.31 -8.47
CA ASN A 131 -13.22 9.15 -7.47
C ASN A 131 -14.29 10.06 -8.07
N HIS A 132 -14.26 10.32 -9.39
CA HIS A 132 -15.23 11.13 -10.13
C HIS A 132 -16.21 10.31 -10.96
N LEU A 133 -16.24 8.98 -10.79
CA LEU A 133 -17.32 8.16 -11.33
C LEU A 133 -18.64 8.54 -10.65
N GLY A 134 -19.72 8.55 -11.43
CA GLY A 134 -21.07 8.84 -10.95
C GLY A 134 -21.74 7.61 -10.35
N CYS A 135 -22.56 7.80 -9.34
CA CYS A 135 -23.48 6.81 -8.79
C CYS A 135 -24.78 7.49 -8.37
N LEU A 136 -25.92 6.81 -8.51
CA LEU A 136 -27.21 7.33 -8.09
C LEU A 136 -27.36 7.14 -6.57
N VAL A 137 -27.37 8.25 -5.83
CA VAL A 137 -27.55 8.29 -4.38
C VAL A 137 -28.90 8.96 -4.06
N PHE A 138 -29.65 8.42 -3.11
CA PHE A 138 -30.94 9.00 -2.72
C PHE A 138 -30.75 10.32 -1.95
N SER A 139 -31.29 11.42 -2.46
CA SER A 139 -31.28 12.71 -1.79
C SER A 139 -32.57 12.91 -1.00
N ARG A 140 -32.45 13.26 0.29
CA ARG A 140 -33.60 13.61 1.14
C ARG A 140 -34.29 14.90 0.66
N GLU A 141 -33.50 15.89 0.25
CA GLU A 141 -34.00 17.21 -0.14
C GLU A 141 -34.84 17.12 -1.41
N GLU A 142 -34.34 16.37 -2.40
CA GLU A 142 -34.99 16.24 -3.70
C GLU A 142 -35.95 15.03 -3.78
N LYS A 143 -36.00 14.21 -2.73
CA LYS A 143 -36.79 12.95 -2.63
C LYS A 143 -36.62 12.03 -3.83
N ARG A 144 -35.44 12.03 -4.45
CA ARG A 144 -35.13 11.26 -5.65
C ARG A 144 -33.66 10.84 -5.64
N TYR A 145 -33.34 9.86 -6.48
CA TYR A 145 -31.96 9.49 -6.75
C TYR A 145 -31.28 10.55 -7.61
N VAL A 146 -30.14 11.06 -7.14
CA VAL A 146 -29.33 12.07 -7.82
C VAL A 146 -27.92 11.52 -8.04
N THR A 147 -27.29 11.91 -9.14
CA THR A 147 -25.92 11.50 -9.42
C THR A 147 -24.96 12.21 -8.48
N ARG A 148 -24.17 11.43 -7.73
CA ARG A 148 -23.07 11.90 -6.88
C ARG A 148 -21.78 11.20 -7.27
N PHE A 149 -20.65 11.83 -6.98
CA PHE A 149 -19.35 11.22 -7.23
C PHE A 149 -19.06 10.13 -6.21
N TRP A 150 -18.30 9.10 -6.60
CA TRP A 150 -17.93 8.00 -5.70
C TRP A 150 -17.27 8.48 -4.41
N LYS A 151 -16.42 9.50 -4.49
CA LYS A 151 -15.77 10.12 -3.32
C LYS A 151 -16.74 10.79 -2.34
N GLU A 152 -17.98 11.04 -2.74
CA GLU A 152 -18.99 11.74 -1.91
C GLU A 152 -19.92 10.76 -1.19
N ILE A 153 -19.92 9.48 -1.59
CA ILE A 153 -20.75 8.43 -1.00
C ILE A 153 -20.31 8.18 0.45
N ARG A 154 -21.27 8.11 1.36
CA ARG A 154 -21.04 7.84 2.78
C ARG A 154 -21.76 6.58 3.22
N VAL A 155 -21.26 6.01 4.30
CA VAL A 155 -21.93 4.90 4.98
C VAL A 155 -23.30 5.37 5.48
N GLY A 156 -24.34 4.56 5.25
CA GLY A 156 -25.73 4.93 5.53
C GLY A 156 -26.47 5.59 4.36
N ASP A 157 -25.79 5.85 3.24
CA ASP A 157 -26.45 6.34 2.02
C ASP A 157 -27.14 5.19 1.28
N PHE A 158 -28.26 5.50 0.63
CA PHE A 158 -28.94 4.58 -0.27
C PHE A 158 -28.48 4.82 -1.69
N VAL A 159 -28.05 3.75 -2.35
CA VAL A 159 -27.56 3.78 -3.72
C VAL A 159 -28.42 2.89 -4.59
N ARG A 160 -28.68 3.36 -5.82
CA ARG A 160 -29.35 2.61 -6.87
C ARG A 160 -28.32 2.30 -7.95
N LEU A 161 -28.11 1.03 -8.24
CA LEU A 161 -27.19 0.57 -9.27
C LEU A 161 -27.98 -0.05 -10.41
N ARG A 162 -27.53 0.18 -11.65
CA ARG A 162 -28.12 -0.41 -12.86
C ARG A 162 -27.33 -1.64 -13.31
N CYS A 163 -27.92 -2.41 -14.22
CA CYS A 163 -27.21 -3.49 -14.89
C CYS A 163 -25.90 -2.98 -15.53
N ASN A 164 -24.82 -3.74 -15.38
CA ASN A 164 -23.47 -3.45 -15.86
C ASN A 164 -22.75 -2.29 -15.17
N GLU A 165 -23.29 -1.73 -14.08
CA GLU A 165 -22.56 -0.75 -13.27
C GLU A 165 -21.63 -1.43 -12.25
N ILE A 166 -20.49 -0.78 -12.00
CA ILE A 166 -19.53 -1.21 -10.98
C ILE A 166 -19.99 -0.71 -9.62
N ILE A 167 -19.95 -1.59 -8.63
CA ILE A 167 -20.34 -1.31 -7.26
C ILE A 167 -19.32 -0.38 -6.57
N PRO A 168 -19.72 0.80 -6.07
CA PRO A 168 -18.79 1.84 -5.58
C PRO A 168 -18.24 1.59 -4.17
N ALA A 169 -18.96 0.83 -3.36
CA ALA A 169 -18.71 0.59 -1.94
C ALA A 169 -19.33 -0.75 -1.53
N ASP A 170 -19.08 -1.22 -0.30
CA ASP A 170 -19.73 -2.44 0.16
C ASP A 170 -21.16 -2.13 0.60
N ILE A 171 -22.13 -2.69 -0.11
CA ILE A 171 -23.56 -2.36 -0.01
C ILE A 171 -24.35 -3.57 0.49
N LEU A 172 -25.33 -3.34 1.35
CA LEU A 172 -26.33 -4.33 1.71
C LEU A 172 -27.52 -4.24 0.75
N LEU A 173 -27.87 -5.35 0.10
CA LEU A 173 -28.93 -5.43 -0.91
C LEU A 173 -30.31 -5.40 -0.25
N LEU A 174 -31.09 -4.34 -0.51
CA LEU A 174 -32.42 -4.12 0.07
C LEU A 174 -33.55 -4.35 -0.92
N SER A 175 -33.31 -4.14 -2.22
CA SER A 175 -34.29 -4.35 -3.28
C SER A 175 -33.61 -4.79 -4.56
N SER A 176 -34.28 -5.64 -5.32
CA SER A 176 -33.89 -6.02 -6.67
C SER A 176 -35.08 -5.83 -7.62
N SER A 177 -34.81 -5.57 -8.89
CA SER A 177 -35.83 -5.60 -9.95
C SER A 177 -36.25 -7.03 -10.32
N ASP A 178 -35.47 -8.03 -9.90
CA ASP A 178 -35.78 -9.44 -10.11
C ASP A 178 -36.92 -9.90 -9.17
N PRO A 179 -37.94 -10.62 -9.68
CA PRO A 179 -39.11 -11.01 -8.89
C PRO A 179 -38.80 -11.95 -7.73
N ASP A 180 -37.69 -12.71 -7.80
CA ASP A 180 -37.25 -13.61 -6.73
C ASP A 180 -36.36 -12.88 -5.71
N GLY A 181 -36.17 -11.56 -5.86
CA GLY A 181 -35.29 -10.76 -5.00
C GLY A 181 -33.81 -11.13 -5.19
N LEU A 182 -33.43 -11.65 -6.35
CA LEU A 182 -32.08 -12.09 -6.67
C LEU A 182 -31.29 -10.99 -7.40
N CYS A 183 -29.98 -10.97 -7.20
CA CYS A 183 -29.04 -10.13 -7.95
C CYS A 183 -27.83 -10.99 -8.32
N HIS A 184 -27.35 -10.89 -9.55
CA HIS A 184 -26.10 -11.52 -9.94
C HIS A 184 -24.98 -10.49 -9.95
N ILE A 185 -23.81 -10.88 -9.44
CA ILE A 185 -22.62 -10.05 -9.51
C ILE A 185 -21.48 -10.81 -10.17
N GLU A 186 -20.74 -10.11 -11.00
CA GLU A 186 -19.49 -10.60 -11.58
C GLU A 186 -18.32 -10.20 -10.68
N THR A 187 -17.48 -11.17 -10.32
CA THR A 187 -16.35 -10.97 -9.39
C THR A 187 -14.98 -10.91 -10.07
N ALA A 188 -14.92 -10.82 -11.40
CA ALA A 188 -13.68 -10.80 -12.17
C ALA A 188 -12.65 -9.76 -11.66
N ASN A 189 -13.12 -8.62 -11.15
CA ASN A 189 -12.27 -7.55 -10.60
C ASN A 189 -11.68 -7.85 -9.19
N LEU A 190 -12.21 -8.85 -8.47
CA LEU A 190 -11.78 -9.20 -7.11
C LEU A 190 -10.99 -10.51 -7.05
N ASP A 191 -11.48 -11.56 -7.71
CA ASP A 191 -10.90 -12.91 -7.66
C ASP A 191 -10.44 -13.43 -9.02
N GLY A 192 -10.69 -12.69 -10.11
CA GLY A 192 -10.37 -13.13 -11.47
C GLY A 192 -11.31 -14.20 -12.01
N GLU A 193 -12.36 -14.58 -11.26
CA GLU A 193 -13.38 -15.51 -11.72
C GLU A 193 -14.43 -14.76 -12.55
N THR A 194 -14.73 -15.24 -13.76
CA THR A 194 -15.79 -14.69 -14.62
C THR A 194 -17.18 -15.21 -14.27
N ASN A 195 -17.27 -16.08 -13.26
CA ASN A 195 -18.53 -16.67 -12.84
C ASN A 195 -19.42 -15.65 -12.15
N LEU A 196 -20.70 -15.70 -12.47
CA LEU A 196 -21.73 -14.91 -11.80
C LEU A 196 -22.02 -15.51 -10.42
N LYS A 197 -21.90 -14.69 -9.38
CA LYS A 197 -22.26 -15.06 -8.01
C LYS A 197 -23.63 -14.49 -7.67
N ARG A 198 -24.53 -15.36 -7.20
CA ARG A 198 -25.88 -14.99 -6.80
C ARG A 198 -25.87 -14.32 -5.42
N ARG A 199 -26.63 -13.23 -5.31
CA ARG A 199 -26.91 -12.45 -4.09
C ARG A 199 -28.41 -12.35 -3.91
N GLN A 200 -28.86 -12.18 -2.68
CA GLN A 200 -30.29 -12.18 -2.35
C GLN A 200 -30.62 -11.00 -1.43
N VAL A 201 -31.75 -10.36 -1.72
CA VAL A 201 -32.33 -9.31 -0.88
C VAL A 201 -32.53 -9.81 0.55
N VAL A 202 -32.35 -8.92 1.52
CA VAL A 202 -32.58 -9.23 2.93
C VAL A 202 -34.04 -9.65 3.15
N ARG A 203 -34.25 -10.71 3.94
CA ARG A 203 -35.59 -11.20 4.30
C ARG A 203 -36.42 -10.10 4.97
N GLY A 204 -37.71 -10.04 4.68
CA GLY A 204 -38.60 -8.98 5.17
C GLY A 204 -38.66 -7.72 4.29
N PHE A 205 -37.66 -7.49 3.42
CA PHE A 205 -37.71 -6.42 2.40
C PHE A 205 -38.17 -6.92 1.03
N SER A 206 -38.12 -8.24 0.79
CA SER A 206 -38.51 -8.85 -0.48
C SER A 206 -40.03 -8.91 -0.70
N GLU A 207 -40.84 -8.77 0.36
CA GLU A 207 -42.29 -8.99 0.32
C GLU A 207 -43.10 -7.69 0.21
N LEU A 208 -42.45 -6.52 0.31
CA LEU A 208 -43.10 -5.20 0.24
C LEU A 208 -42.66 -4.39 -0.99
N VAL A 209 -43.59 -4.30 -1.96
CA VAL A 209 -43.77 -3.20 -2.93
C VAL A 209 -42.82 -3.15 -4.14
N SER A 210 -43.42 -2.88 -5.31
CA SER A 210 -42.83 -2.67 -6.64
C SER A 210 -41.65 -1.67 -6.70
N GLU A 211 -41.45 -0.84 -5.68
CA GLU A 211 -40.29 0.05 -5.57
C GLU A 211 -39.96 0.35 -4.09
N PHE A 212 -38.75 0.00 -3.65
CA PHE A 212 -38.27 0.28 -2.30
C PHE A 212 -38.12 1.79 -2.06
N ASN A 213 -38.75 2.30 -1.00
CA ASN A 213 -38.67 3.71 -0.62
C ASN A 213 -37.65 3.92 0.51
N PRO A 214 -36.51 4.61 0.26
CA PRO A 214 -35.50 4.86 1.29
C PRO A 214 -35.99 5.70 2.48
N LEU A 215 -37.05 6.51 2.31
CA LEU A 215 -37.57 7.37 3.37
C LEU A 215 -38.29 6.59 4.47
N THR A 216 -38.83 5.40 4.17
CA THR A 216 -39.52 4.55 5.15
C THR A 216 -38.56 3.64 5.92
N PHE A 217 -37.28 3.62 5.56
CA PHE A 217 -36.29 2.79 6.23
C PHE A 217 -35.92 3.37 7.60
N THR A 218 -36.56 2.84 8.64
CA THR A 218 -36.30 3.20 10.05
C THR A 218 -35.32 2.27 10.76
N SER A 219 -35.02 1.10 10.17
CA SER A 219 -34.27 0.03 10.81
C SER A 219 -32.80 0.36 11.08
N VAL A 220 -32.24 -0.26 12.13
CA VAL A 220 -30.83 -0.11 12.53
C VAL A 220 -30.05 -1.36 12.16
N ILE A 221 -28.92 -1.20 11.48
CA ILE A 221 -28.08 -2.31 11.04
C ILE A 221 -26.92 -2.47 12.01
N GLU A 222 -26.74 -3.65 12.58
CA GLU A 222 -25.59 -4.01 13.41
C GLU A 222 -24.78 -5.11 12.73
N CYS A 223 -23.55 -4.80 12.33
CA CYS A 223 -22.66 -5.73 11.66
C CYS A 223 -21.33 -5.89 12.40
N GLU A 224 -20.53 -6.89 12.03
CA GLU A 224 -19.14 -6.98 12.48
C GLU A 224 -18.31 -5.77 12.01
N ARG A 225 -17.12 -5.55 12.58
CA ARG A 225 -16.20 -4.53 12.06
C ARG A 225 -15.64 -4.92 10.67
N PRO A 226 -15.19 -3.93 9.88
CA PRO A 226 -14.49 -4.19 8.62
C PRO A 226 -13.39 -5.24 8.79
N ASN A 227 -13.38 -6.25 7.91
CA ASN A 227 -12.40 -7.33 7.91
C ASN A 227 -12.06 -7.74 6.47
N ASN A 228 -10.89 -8.35 6.28
CA ASN A 228 -10.37 -8.72 4.97
C ASN A 228 -10.87 -10.10 4.46
N ASP A 229 -11.79 -10.76 5.15
CA ASP A 229 -12.36 -12.03 4.69
C ASP A 229 -13.54 -11.76 3.74
N LEU A 230 -13.35 -12.02 2.45
CA LEU A 230 -14.37 -11.83 1.41
C LEU A 230 -15.56 -12.80 1.56
N THR A 231 -15.36 -13.92 2.24
CA THR A 231 -16.37 -14.97 2.40
C THR A 231 -17.23 -14.78 3.64
N ARG A 232 -16.77 -13.96 4.58
CA ARG A 232 -17.43 -13.75 5.87
C ARG A 232 -18.09 -12.39 5.94
N PHE A 233 -19.38 -12.41 6.22
CA PHE A 233 -20.12 -11.26 6.72
C PHE A 233 -21.19 -11.73 7.68
N ARG A 234 -21.26 -11.11 8.85
CA ARG A 234 -22.29 -11.36 9.85
C ARG A 234 -22.82 -10.06 10.42
N GLY A 235 -24.14 -9.96 10.50
CA GLY A 235 -24.83 -8.86 11.15
C GLY A 235 -26.29 -9.19 11.40
N CYS A 236 -27.05 -8.19 11.85
CA CYS A 236 -28.49 -8.23 11.90
C CYS A 236 -29.09 -6.84 11.64
N ILE A 237 -30.29 -6.82 11.09
CA ILE A 237 -31.14 -5.63 11.04
C ILE A 237 -32.10 -5.71 12.22
N LYS A 238 -32.20 -4.61 12.99
CA LYS A 238 -33.18 -4.43 14.05
C LYS A 238 -34.28 -3.51 13.51
N HIS A 239 -35.49 -4.04 13.38
CA HIS A 239 -36.69 -3.27 13.05
C HIS A 239 -37.22 -2.55 14.29
N GLU A 240 -38.07 -1.53 14.11
CA GLU A 240 -38.70 -0.81 15.22
C GLU A 240 -39.61 -1.71 16.07
N ASP A 241 -40.21 -2.72 15.44
CA ASP A 241 -41.07 -3.72 16.09
C ASP A 241 -40.30 -4.70 17.00
N GLY A 242 -38.97 -4.56 17.10
CA GLY A 242 -38.09 -5.43 17.88
C GLY A 242 -37.64 -6.70 17.15
N GLU A 243 -38.22 -6.98 15.98
CA GLU A 243 -37.83 -8.07 15.09
C GLU A 243 -36.38 -7.93 14.62
N LYS A 244 -35.67 -9.08 14.56
CA LYS A 244 -34.25 -9.14 14.19
C LYS A 244 -34.02 -10.08 13.03
N VAL A 245 -33.60 -9.52 11.90
CA VAL A 245 -33.28 -10.29 10.70
C VAL A 245 -31.77 -10.49 10.60
N GLY A 246 -31.32 -11.74 10.46
CA GLY A 246 -29.91 -12.07 10.29
C GLY A 246 -29.36 -11.66 8.91
N LEU A 247 -28.14 -11.14 8.88
CA LEU A 247 -27.44 -10.75 7.66
C LEU A 247 -26.23 -11.65 7.40
N HIS A 248 -26.08 -12.09 6.15
CA HIS A 248 -25.04 -12.99 5.69
C HIS A 248 -24.36 -12.47 4.42
N LYS A 249 -23.30 -13.13 3.98
CA LYS A 249 -22.53 -12.72 2.79
C LYS A 249 -23.43 -12.62 1.55
N GLU A 250 -24.44 -13.48 1.41
CA GLU A 250 -25.34 -13.49 0.27
C GLU A 250 -26.12 -12.18 0.12
N ASN A 251 -26.27 -11.40 1.20
CA ASN A 251 -26.96 -10.11 1.19
C ASN A 251 -26.05 -8.92 0.83
N MET A 252 -24.73 -9.13 0.69
CA MET A 252 -23.77 -8.07 0.40
C MET A 252 -23.34 -8.03 -1.06
N LEU A 253 -23.24 -6.82 -1.58
CA LEU A 253 -22.57 -6.47 -2.83
C LEU A 253 -21.23 -5.83 -2.48
N LEU A 254 -20.13 -6.33 -3.06
CA LEU A 254 -18.78 -5.88 -2.73
C LEU A 254 -18.29 -4.81 -3.71
N ARG A 255 -17.49 -3.86 -3.22
CA ARG A 255 -16.83 -2.85 -4.07
C ARG A 255 -16.05 -3.50 -5.20
N GLY A 256 -16.19 -2.96 -6.41
CA GLY A 256 -15.47 -3.40 -7.60
C GLY A 256 -16.13 -4.56 -8.35
N CYS A 257 -17.12 -5.24 -7.78
CA CYS A 257 -17.96 -6.17 -8.54
C CYS A 257 -18.88 -5.41 -9.52
N THR A 258 -19.32 -6.10 -10.56
CA THR A 258 -20.26 -5.54 -11.56
C THR A 258 -21.62 -6.20 -11.40
N VAL A 259 -22.70 -5.41 -11.36
CA VAL A 259 -24.07 -5.93 -11.34
C VAL A 259 -24.42 -6.52 -12.71
N ARG A 260 -24.97 -7.73 -12.74
CA ARG A 260 -25.35 -8.44 -13.99
C ARG A 260 -26.74 -9.06 -13.84
N ASN A 261 -27.40 -9.30 -14.97
CA ASN A 261 -28.70 -10.00 -15.05
C ASN A 261 -29.80 -9.41 -14.14
N THR A 262 -29.72 -8.12 -13.81
CA THR A 262 -30.69 -7.42 -12.98
C THR A 262 -30.71 -5.96 -13.40
N GLU A 263 -31.86 -5.43 -13.79
CA GLU A 263 -31.98 -4.08 -14.35
C GLU A 263 -31.61 -2.99 -13.35
N ALA A 264 -32.10 -3.13 -12.11
CA ALA A 264 -31.81 -2.20 -11.03
C ALA A 264 -31.78 -2.91 -9.68
N VAL A 265 -30.84 -2.48 -8.84
CA VAL A 265 -30.78 -2.88 -7.43
C VAL A 265 -30.68 -1.65 -6.55
N VAL A 266 -31.26 -1.73 -5.36
CA VAL A 266 -31.14 -0.70 -4.33
C VAL A 266 -30.52 -1.31 -3.09
N GLY A 267 -29.60 -0.57 -2.49
CA GLY A 267 -29.01 -0.98 -1.23
C GLY A 267 -28.46 0.17 -0.41
N ILE A 268 -28.09 -0.14 0.83
CA ILE A 268 -27.52 0.81 1.79
C ILE A 268 -26.03 0.54 1.97
N VAL A 269 -25.22 1.59 1.95
CA VAL A 269 -23.75 1.49 2.09
C VAL A 269 -23.39 1.12 3.53
N ILE A 270 -22.64 0.03 3.70
CA ILE A 270 -22.19 -0.49 5.01
C ILE A 270 -20.73 -0.13 5.28
N TYR A 271 -19.86 -0.33 4.29
CA TYR A 271 -18.45 0.07 4.37
C TYR A 271 -18.07 0.91 3.18
N ALA A 272 -17.28 1.96 3.41
CA ALA A 272 -16.82 2.90 2.41
C ALA A 272 -15.29 3.02 2.41
N GLY A 273 -14.73 3.33 1.24
CA GLY A 273 -13.30 3.61 1.06
C GLY A 273 -12.42 2.48 1.58
N HIS A 274 -11.40 2.82 2.35
CA HIS A 274 -10.44 1.86 2.90
C HIS A 274 -11.03 0.84 3.90
N GLU A 275 -12.30 0.97 4.29
CA GLU A 275 -13.01 -0.04 5.09
C GLU A 275 -13.67 -1.13 4.24
N THR A 276 -13.77 -0.94 2.92
CA THR A 276 -14.33 -1.97 2.03
C THR A 276 -13.46 -3.22 2.01
N LYS A 277 -14.08 -4.40 1.96
CA LYS A 277 -13.39 -5.69 1.99
C LYS A 277 -12.38 -5.82 0.85
N ALA A 278 -12.71 -5.28 -0.32
CA ALA A 278 -11.84 -5.22 -1.48
C ALA A 278 -10.54 -4.44 -1.19
N LEU A 279 -10.66 -3.25 -0.61
CA LEU A 279 -9.50 -2.41 -0.29
C LEU A 279 -8.72 -2.90 0.94
N LEU A 280 -9.35 -3.63 1.86
CA LEU A 280 -8.65 -4.31 2.96
C LEU A 280 -7.82 -5.51 2.49
N ASN A 281 -8.24 -6.20 1.42
CA ASN A 281 -7.42 -7.24 0.80
C ASN A 281 -6.31 -6.67 -0.08
N ASN A 282 -6.50 -5.47 -0.62
CA ASN A 282 -5.45 -4.77 -1.32
C ASN A 282 -4.46 -4.19 -0.32
N SER A 283 -3.28 -4.81 -0.16
CA SER A 283 -2.25 -4.36 0.79
C SER A 283 -1.57 -3.02 0.44
N GLY A 284 -2.20 -2.20 -0.40
CA GLY A 284 -1.69 -0.93 -0.89
C GLY A 284 -0.39 -1.06 -1.70
N PRO A 285 0.24 0.08 -2.02
CA PRO A 285 1.52 0.12 -2.71
C PRO A 285 2.65 -0.40 -1.82
N ARG A 286 2.85 -1.72 -1.80
CA ARG A 286 4.01 -2.31 -1.11
C ARG A 286 5.27 -2.12 -1.96
N TYR A 287 6.34 -1.69 -1.31
CA TYR A 287 7.68 -1.82 -1.86
C TYR A 287 8.05 -3.32 -1.88
N LYS A 288 7.81 -3.95 -3.03
CA LYS A 288 8.22 -5.34 -3.30
C LYS A 288 9.54 -5.31 -4.05
N ARG A 289 10.62 -5.78 -3.42
CA ARG A 289 11.89 -6.03 -4.11
C ARG A 289 11.75 -7.21 -5.04
N SER A 290 12.22 -7.08 -6.28
CA SER A 290 12.29 -8.22 -7.19
C SER A 290 13.41 -9.18 -6.73
N ARG A 291 13.30 -10.46 -7.11
CA ARG A 291 14.39 -11.44 -6.87
C ARG A 291 15.69 -10.98 -7.56
N LEU A 292 15.57 -10.40 -8.75
CA LEU A 292 16.69 -9.82 -9.50
C LEU A 292 17.36 -8.66 -8.73
N GLU A 293 16.58 -7.78 -8.10
CA GLU A 293 17.13 -6.69 -7.28
C GLU A 293 17.93 -7.23 -6.08
N ARG A 294 17.47 -8.31 -5.45
CA ARG A 294 18.23 -8.96 -4.37
C ARG A 294 19.51 -9.60 -4.87
N GLN A 295 19.43 -10.34 -5.98
CA GLN A 295 20.59 -10.96 -6.61
C GLN A 295 21.65 -9.91 -6.98
N MET A 296 21.23 -8.82 -7.63
CA MET A 296 22.11 -7.71 -8.01
C MET A 296 22.82 -7.08 -6.79
N ASN A 297 22.13 -6.94 -5.65
CA ASN A 297 22.78 -6.45 -4.43
C ASN A 297 23.82 -7.45 -3.87
N CYS A 298 23.57 -8.76 -3.96
CA CYS A 298 24.55 -9.78 -3.59
C CYS A 298 25.77 -9.77 -4.52
N ASP A 299 25.54 -9.67 -5.83
CA ASP A 299 26.62 -9.62 -6.82
C ASP A 299 27.51 -8.39 -6.61
N VAL A 300 26.91 -7.22 -6.33
CA VAL A 300 27.65 -6.01 -5.98
C VAL A 300 28.52 -6.21 -4.73
N LEU A 301 28.02 -6.88 -3.70
CA LEU A 301 28.82 -7.18 -2.50
C LEU A 301 30.05 -8.03 -2.82
N TRP A 302 29.92 -9.03 -3.68
CA TRP A 302 31.05 -9.84 -4.13
C TRP A 302 32.06 -9.03 -4.95
N CYS A 303 31.59 -8.15 -5.85
CA CYS A 303 32.47 -7.25 -6.61
C CYS A 303 33.23 -6.29 -5.68
N VAL A 304 32.57 -5.73 -4.66
CA VAL A 304 33.21 -4.86 -3.67
C VAL A 304 34.26 -5.61 -2.87
N LEU A 305 33.98 -6.86 -2.45
CA LEU A 305 34.96 -7.70 -1.75
C LEU A 305 36.21 -7.94 -2.60
N LEU A 306 36.02 -8.30 -3.88
CA LEU A 306 37.12 -8.52 -4.82
C LEU A 306 37.95 -7.23 -5.01
N LEU A 307 37.28 -6.09 -5.15
CA LEU A 307 37.92 -4.79 -5.29
C LEU A 307 38.78 -4.42 -4.08
N VAL A 308 38.30 -4.69 -2.86
CA VAL A 308 39.09 -4.50 -1.63
C VAL A 308 40.32 -5.41 -1.63
N CYS A 309 40.20 -6.67 -2.05
CA CYS A 309 41.35 -7.58 -2.13
C CYS A 309 42.42 -7.09 -3.13
N MET A 310 42.00 -6.65 -4.32
CA MET A 310 42.93 -6.14 -5.34
C MET A 310 43.62 -4.84 -4.92
N SER A 311 42.88 -3.92 -4.30
CA SER A 311 43.44 -2.67 -3.78
C SER A 311 44.39 -2.90 -2.62
N LEU A 312 44.10 -3.85 -1.71
CA LEU A 312 45.03 -4.24 -0.64
C LEU A 312 46.35 -4.79 -1.21
N PHE A 313 46.28 -5.68 -2.20
CA PHE A 313 47.48 -6.23 -2.84
C PHE A 313 48.33 -5.13 -3.48
N SER A 314 47.68 -4.19 -4.17
CA SER A 314 48.36 -3.03 -4.77
C SER A 314 49.00 -2.12 -3.72
N ALA A 315 48.30 -1.85 -2.61
CA ALA A 315 48.80 -1.00 -1.52
C ALA A 315 50.03 -1.60 -0.81
N VAL A 316 50.01 -2.92 -0.55
CA VAL A 316 51.17 -3.63 0.02
C VAL A 316 52.35 -3.59 -0.95
N GLY A 317 52.11 -3.85 -2.23
CA GLY A 317 53.14 -3.76 -3.27
C GLY A 317 53.75 -2.36 -3.35
N HIS A 318 52.92 -1.31 -3.31
CA HIS A 318 53.37 0.08 -3.32
C HIS A 318 54.15 0.45 -2.06
N GLY A 319 53.68 0.05 -0.88
CA GLY A 319 54.38 0.30 0.39
C GLY A 319 55.77 -0.33 0.44
N LEU A 320 55.87 -1.62 0.05
CA LEU A 320 57.16 -2.32 -0.03
C LEU A 320 58.09 -1.70 -1.08
N TRP A 321 57.54 -1.26 -2.20
CA TRP A 321 58.30 -0.56 -3.24
C TRP A 321 58.86 0.76 -2.73
N VAL A 322 58.03 1.62 -2.12
CA VAL A 322 58.44 2.92 -1.57
C VAL A 322 59.49 2.74 -0.47
N GLN A 323 59.30 1.78 0.44
CA GLN A 323 60.28 1.47 1.48
C GLN A 323 61.65 1.12 0.87
N ARG A 324 61.67 0.22 -0.12
CA ARG A 324 62.91 -0.23 -0.76
C ARG A 324 63.53 0.84 -1.67
N TYR A 325 62.73 1.76 -2.18
CA TYR A 325 63.18 2.90 -2.98
C TYR A 325 63.84 3.96 -2.10
N GLN A 326 63.26 4.28 -0.94
CA GLN A 326 63.83 5.18 0.07
C GLN A 326 65.14 4.64 0.66
N GLU A 327 65.22 3.33 0.93
CA GLU A 327 66.46 2.67 1.39
C GLU A 327 67.63 2.82 0.39
N LYS A 328 67.33 2.89 -0.92
CA LYS A 328 68.35 2.98 -1.97
C LYS A 328 68.82 4.41 -2.29
N LYS A 329 68.30 5.45 -1.62
CA LYS A 329 68.60 6.88 -1.89
C LYS A 329 68.62 7.19 -3.40
N ALA A 330 67.52 6.90 -4.09
CA ALA A 330 67.43 7.14 -5.52
C ALA A 330 67.64 8.63 -5.86
N LEU A 331 68.36 8.90 -6.96
CA LEU A 331 68.81 10.24 -7.38
C LEU A 331 67.70 11.26 -7.73
N PHE A 332 66.43 10.83 -7.81
CA PHE A 332 65.30 11.64 -8.29
C PHE A 332 64.10 11.64 -7.33
N ASP A 333 64.33 11.72 -6.03
CA ASP A 333 63.26 11.91 -5.05
C ASP A 333 62.80 13.37 -5.08
N VAL A 334 61.54 13.63 -5.45
CA VAL A 334 60.96 14.98 -5.47
C VAL A 334 60.20 15.15 -4.15
N PRO A 335 60.71 15.92 -3.18
CA PRO A 335 60.02 16.14 -1.92
C PRO A 335 58.71 16.89 -2.14
N GLU A 336 57.74 16.68 -1.25
CA GLU A 336 56.60 17.59 -1.14
C GLU A 336 57.09 19.02 -0.84
N PRO A 337 56.29 20.06 -1.12
CA PRO A 337 56.69 21.47 -0.94
C PRO A 337 57.20 21.83 0.48
N ASP A 338 56.85 21.02 1.50
CA ASP A 338 57.33 21.16 2.89
C ASP A 338 58.65 20.41 3.19
N GLY A 339 59.26 19.76 2.20
CA GLY A 339 60.56 19.06 2.34
C GLY A 339 60.51 17.71 3.06
N SER A 340 59.33 17.23 3.47
CA SER A 340 59.14 15.92 4.08
C SER A 340 58.84 14.84 3.04
N SER A 341 59.41 13.64 3.23
CA SER A 341 59.00 12.45 2.49
C SER A 341 57.77 11.82 3.15
N LEU A 342 56.78 11.43 2.34
CA LEU A 342 55.63 10.68 2.82
C LEU A 342 56.11 9.36 3.46
N SER A 343 55.59 9.05 4.65
CA SER A 343 55.81 7.75 5.29
C SER A 343 55.34 6.63 4.34
N PRO A 344 56.09 5.52 4.21
CA PRO A 344 55.68 4.37 3.41
C PRO A 344 54.25 3.88 3.72
N VAL A 345 53.82 4.03 4.98
CA VAL A 345 52.48 3.68 5.44
C VAL A 345 51.43 4.64 4.85
N THR A 346 51.67 5.96 4.92
CA THR A 346 50.75 6.97 4.36
C THR A 346 50.66 6.83 2.84
N ALA A 347 51.79 6.59 2.17
CA ALA A 347 51.83 6.33 0.73
C ALA A 347 51.07 5.06 0.33
N ALA A 348 51.14 3.99 1.13
CA ALA A 348 50.34 2.78 0.93
C ALA A 348 48.84 3.02 1.13
N VAL A 349 48.45 3.84 2.13
CA VAL A 349 47.04 4.20 2.37
C VAL A 349 46.47 5.04 1.22
N TYR A 350 47.21 6.02 0.70
CA TYR A 350 46.79 6.78 -0.48
C TYR A 350 46.71 5.89 -1.72
N SER A 351 47.69 4.99 -1.93
CA SER A 351 47.64 4.01 -3.02
C SER A 351 46.40 3.10 -2.92
N PHE A 352 46.06 2.63 -1.71
CA PHE A 352 44.84 1.83 -1.47
C PHE A 352 43.57 2.57 -1.91
N LEU A 353 43.39 3.81 -1.45
CA LEU A 353 42.21 4.62 -1.74
C LEU A 353 42.13 5.01 -3.22
N THR A 354 43.26 5.38 -3.84
CA THR A 354 43.33 5.68 -5.27
C THR A 354 43.00 4.44 -6.12
N MET A 355 43.48 3.26 -5.73
CA MET A 355 43.19 2.01 -6.45
C MET A 355 41.72 1.59 -6.32
N ILE A 356 41.06 1.88 -5.20
CA ILE A 356 39.61 1.71 -5.07
C ILE A 356 38.87 2.56 -6.14
N ILE A 357 39.31 3.80 -6.35
CA ILE A 357 38.72 4.70 -7.34
C ILE A 357 39.04 4.24 -8.77
N VAL A 358 40.27 3.84 -9.07
CA VAL A 358 40.67 3.39 -10.42
C VAL A 358 39.96 2.09 -10.80
N LEU A 359 39.86 1.14 -9.86
CA LEU A 359 39.22 -0.16 -10.08
C LEU A 359 37.71 -0.12 -9.91
N GLN A 360 37.09 1.05 -9.69
CA GLN A 360 35.63 1.17 -9.52
C GLN A 360 34.83 0.57 -10.69
N VAL A 361 35.43 0.51 -11.88
CA VAL A 361 34.84 -0.11 -13.10
C VAL A 361 34.56 -1.60 -12.93
N THR A 362 35.24 -2.29 -12.00
CA THR A 362 34.99 -3.70 -11.67
C THR A 362 33.61 -3.93 -11.05
N VAL A 363 33.00 -2.90 -10.46
CA VAL A 363 31.60 -2.95 -10.00
C VAL A 363 30.73 -2.37 -11.11
N PRO A 364 29.95 -3.18 -11.86
CA PRO A 364 29.16 -2.67 -12.96
C PRO A 364 28.08 -1.71 -12.43
N SER A 365 27.88 -0.61 -13.14
CA SER A 365 26.80 0.32 -12.78
C SER A 365 25.43 -0.33 -13.03
N PRO A 366 24.38 0.03 -12.26
CA PRO A 366 23.02 -0.49 -12.43
C PRO A 366 22.47 -0.46 -13.87
N PRO A 367 22.73 0.59 -14.71
CA PRO A 367 22.31 0.56 -16.10
C PRO A 367 23.05 -0.51 -16.93
N CYS A 368 24.35 -0.74 -16.69
CA CYS A 368 25.06 -1.86 -17.32
C CYS A 368 24.46 -3.22 -16.95
N PHE A 369 24.08 -3.43 -15.68
CA PHE A 369 23.40 -4.66 -15.25
C PHE A 369 22.05 -4.88 -15.93
N THR A 370 21.27 -3.82 -16.12
CA THR A 370 19.94 -3.92 -16.76
C THR A 370 20.06 -4.27 -18.24
N VAL A 371 21.11 -3.80 -18.91
CA VAL A 371 21.42 -4.15 -20.31
C VAL A 371 22.03 -5.55 -20.43
N LEU A 372 22.91 -5.96 -19.51
CA LEU A 372 23.57 -7.28 -19.52
C LEU A 372 22.65 -8.45 -19.14
N MET A 373 21.66 -8.22 -18.28
CA MET A 373 20.69 -9.24 -17.84
C MET A 373 19.33 -9.13 -18.57
N GLY A 374 19.19 -8.14 -19.46
CA GLY A 374 17.98 -7.88 -20.25
C GLY A 374 18.02 -8.47 -21.67
N THR A 375 19.05 -9.25 -22.00
CA THR A 375 19.19 -10.00 -23.26
C THR A 375 19.12 -11.50 -23.04
#